data_AF-A0A7W9ATW5-F1
#
_entry.id   AF-A0A7W9ATW5-F1
#
_cell.length_a   1.000
_cell.length_b   1.000
_cell.length_c   1.000
_cell.angle_alpha   90.00
_cell.angle_beta   90.00
_cell.angle_gamma   90.00
#
_symmetry.space_group_name_H-M   'P 1'
#
loop_
_entity.id
_entity.type
_entity.pdbx_description
1 polymer ?
#
loop_
_entity_poly.entity_id
_entity_poly.type
_entity_poly.pdbx_seq_one_letter_code
_entity_poly.pdbx_strand_id
1 'polypeptide(L)' 'MPTLTRLVIFLALVAAVIYGAMYALANFVEPDMREITVEIPASKLKPVVIPPPPAAEPAAADASTPSDTPQE' A
#
# COMPACT_ATOMS: atom_id res chain seq x y z
N MET A 1 5.42 24.65 55.24
CA MET A 1 4.84 23.30 55.06
C MET A 1 4.99 22.90 53.59
N PRO A 2 5.93 22.02 53.23
CA PRO A 2 6.29 21.70 51.85
C PRO A 2 5.26 20.77 51.16
N THR A 3 3.99 21.16 51.12
CA THR A 3 2.90 20.36 50.54
C THR A 3 2.73 20.59 49.04
N LEU A 4 2.78 21.85 48.57
CA LEU A 4 2.65 22.19 47.15
C LEU A 4 3.82 21.67 46.30
N THR A 5 5.06 21.86 46.75
CA THR A 5 6.24 21.37 46.02
C THR A 5 6.23 19.85 45.88
N ARG A 6 5.80 19.12 46.92
CA ARG A 6 5.65 17.66 46.85
C ARG A 6 4.57 17.24 45.86
N LEU A 7 3.44 17.95 45.81
CA LEU A 7 2.38 17.69 44.84
C LEU A 7 2.89 17.88 43.41
N VAL A 8 3.59 18.98 43.12
CA VAL A 8 4.13 19.25 41.78
C VAL A 8 5.16 18.20 41.37
N ILE A 9 6.07 17.81 42.27
CA ILE A 9 7.04 16.75 41.99
C ILE A 9 6.33 15.43 41.70
N PHE A 10 5.28 15.11 42.46
CA PHE A 10 4.49 13.91 42.21
C PHE A 10 3.84 13.93 40.84
N LEU A 11 3.22 15.05 40.43
CA LEU A 11 2.64 15.20 39.10
C LEU A 11 3.69 15.08 37.99
N ALA A 12 4.86 15.71 38.16
CA ALA A 12 5.95 15.63 37.20
C ALA A 12 6.44 14.18 37.04
N LEU A 13 6.52 13.42 38.13
CA LEU A 13 6.92 12.02 38.10
C LEU A 13 5.88 11.16 37.37
N VAL A 14 4.59 11.36 37.65
CA VAL A 14 3.50 10.66 36.93
C VAL A 14 3.54 10.98 35.44
N ALA A 15 3.67 12.27 35.09
CA ALA A 15 3.77 12.69 33.69
C ALA A 15 4.99 12.06 32.99
N ALA A 16 6.13 12.01 33.67
CA ALA A 16 7.34 11.39 33.14
C ALA A 16 7.16 9.88 32.90
N VAL A 17 6.49 9.17 33.80
CA VAL A 17 6.19 7.74 33.64
C VAL A 17 5.24 7.51 32.46
N ILE A 18 4.16 8.28 32.35
CA ILE A 18 3.19 8.15 31.24
C ILE A 18 3.89 8.43 29.91
N TYR A 19 4.61 9.55 29.83
CA TYR A 19 5.32 9.93 28.62
C TYR A 19 6.41 8.90 28.27
N GLY A 20 7.18 8.44 29.26
CA GLY A 20 8.20 7.43 29.08
C GLY A 20 7.63 6.11 28.59
N ALA A 21 6.48 5.68 29.12
CA ALA A 21 5.78 4.49 28.63
C ALA A 21 5.31 4.66 27.18
N MET A 22 4.68 5.79 26.83
CA MET A 22 4.27 6.06 25.45
C MET A 22 5.46 6.10 24.49
N TYR A 23 6.55 6.78 24.88
CA TYR A 23 7.77 6.85 24.10
C TYR A 23 8.37 5.45 23.90
N ALA A 24 8.42 4.64 24.95
CA ALA A 24 8.94 3.29 24.85
C ALA A 24 8.10 2.43 23.91
N LEU A 25 6.77 2.47 24.02
CA LEU A 25 5.87 1.75 23.11
C LEU A 25 6.08 2.19 21.66
N ALA A 26 6.15 3.49 21.41
CA ALA A 26 6.25 4.01 20.04
C ALA A 26 7.57 3.64 19.35
N ASN A 27 8.68 3.49 20.10
CA ASN A 27 10.01 3.27 19.52
C ASN A 27 10.49 1.81 19.58
N PHE A 28 10.06 1.05 20.59
CA PHE A 28 10.55 -0.31 20.82
C PHE A 28 9.52 -1.40 20.48
N VAL A 29 8.29 -1.04 20.12
CA VAL A 29 7.26 -1.99 19.70
C VAL A 29 7.05 -1.86 18.20
N GLU A 30 7.32 -2.96 17.49
CA GLU A 30 7.10 -3.05 16.05
C GLU A 30 5.62 -3.38 15.76
N PRO A 31 5.01 -2.74 14.75
CA PRO A 31 3.65 -3.05 14.33
C PRO A 31 3.61 -4.40 13.60
N ASP A 32 2.69 -5.27 14.01
CA ASP A 32 2.47 -6.56 13.37
C ASP A 32 1.71 -6.40 12.04
N MET A 33 2.38 -6.74 10.94
CA MET A 33 1.83 -6.68 9.59
C MET A 33 1.14 -7.99 9.27
N ARG A 34 -0.15 -8.06 9.56
CA ARG A 34 -0.98 -9.22 9.24
C ARG A 34 -1.71 -9.05 7.91
N GLU A 35 -1.90 -10.15 7.19
CA GLU A 35 -2.79 -10.18 6.03
C GLU A 35 -4.24 -9.95 6.48
N ILE A 36 -4.92 -8.96 5.87
CA ILE A 36 -6.32 -8.66 6.11
C ILE A 36 -7.05 -8.74 4.77
N THR A 37 -7.90 -9.76 4.61
CA THR A 37 -8.83 -9.82 3.48
C THR A 37 -10.06 -8.97 3.78
N VAL A 38 -10.28 -7.92 2.99
CA VAL A 38 -11.49 -7.11 3.05
C VAL A 38 -12.36 -7.46 1.86
N GLU A 39 -13.59 -7.91 2.11
CA GLU A 39 -14.56 -8.13 1.05
C GLU A 39 -14.98 -6.78 0.46
N ILE A 40 -14.83 -6.64 -0.86
CA ILE A 40 -15.20 -5.41 -1.58
C ILE A 40 -16.58 -5.64 -2.21
N PRO A 41 -17.64 -4.97 -1.71
CA PRO A 41 -18.97 -5.15 -2.27
C PRO A 41 -19.01 -4.65 -3.72
N ALA A 42 -19.68 -5.41 -4.60
CA ALA A 42 -19.76 -5.12 -6.03
C ALA A 42 -20.28 -3.70 -6.33
N SER A 43 -21.14 -3.14 -5.47
CA SER A 43 -21.64 -1.76 -5.57
C SER A 43 -20.56 -0.67 -5.51
N LYS A 44 -19.33 -0.99 -5.09
CA LYS A 44 -18.20 -0.05 -5.00
C LYS A 44 -17.20 -0.18 -6.16
N LEU A 45 -17.31 -1.23 -6.96
CA LEU A 45 -16.46 -1.46 -8.13
C LEU A 45 -16.94 -0.59 -9.30
N LYS A 46 -16.02 0.08 -10.00
CA LYS A 46 -16.30 0.66 -11.33
C LYS A 46 -15.90 -0.37 -12.38
N PRO A 47 -16.85 -0.91 -13.17
CA PRO A 47 -16.51 -1.77 -14.29
C PRO A 47 -15.71 -0.98 -15.32
N VAL A 48 -14.45 -1.36 -15.56
CA VAL A 48 -13.70 -0.90 -16.72
C VAL A 48 -14.11 -1.78 -17.89
N VAL A 49 -14.87 -1.22 -18.83
CA VAL A 49 -15.21 -1.91 -20.08
C VAL A 49 -13.96 -1.86 -20.96
N ILE A 50 -13.20 -2.95 -20.98
CA ILE A 50 -12.16 -3.15 -21.97
C ILE A 50 -12.89 -3.48 -23.28
N PRO A 51 -12.88 -2.61 -24.30
CA PRO A 51 -13.49 -2.96 -25.56
C PRO A 51 -12.80 -4.22 -26.10
N PRO A 52 -13.54 -5.14 -26.74
CA PRO A 52 -12.91 -6.28 -27.38
C PRO A 52 -11.81 -5.74 -28.31
N PRO A 53 -10.60 -6.34 -28.31
CA PRO A 53 -9.60 -5.99 -29.30
C PRO A 53 -10.29 -6.09 -30.67
N PRO A 54 -10.15 -5.06 -31.54
CA PRO A 54 -10.75 -5.11 -32.87
C PRO A 54 -10.36 -6.46 -33.46
N ALA A 55 -11.39 -7.28 -33.71
CA ALA A 55 -11.28 -8.70 -33.99
C ALA A 55 -10.06 -8.91 -34.87
N ALA A 56 -9.05 -9.62 -34.33
CA ALA A 56 -7.78 -9.94 -34.96
C ALA A 56 -7.76 -9.47 -36.42
N GLU A 57 -7.33 -8.22 -36.63
CA GLU A 57 -7.16 -7.69 -37.98
C GLU A 57 -6.40 -8.79 -38.73
N PRO A 58 -6.94 -9.34 -39.83
CA PRO A 58 -6.40 -10.51 -40.50
C PRO A 58 -5.04 -10.14 -41.13
N ALA A 59 -4.03 -10.00 -40.28
CA ALA A 59 -2.62 -9.79 -40.60
C ALA A 59 -1.86 -11.12 -40.56
N ALA A 60 -2.57 -12.22 -40.81
CA ALA A 60 -2.01 -13.57 -40.94
C ALA A 60 -2.27 -14.18 -42.33
N ALA A 61 -2.56 -13.36 -43.35
CA ALA A 61 -2.61 -13.81 -44.73
C ALA A 61 -1.92 -12.80 -45.64
N ASP A 62 -0.84 -13.25 -46.29
CA ASP A 62 -0.19 -12.65 -47.46
C ASP A 62 0.80 -11.49 -47.25
N ALA A 63 2.10 -11.84 -47.16
CA ALA A 63 3.23 -11.19 -47.85
C ALA A 63 4.58 -11.68 -47.26
N SER A 64 4.79 -13.01 -47.25
CA SER A 64 6.14 -13.54 -47.34
C SER A 64 6.50 -13.58 -48.82
N THR A 65 7.06 -12.49 -49.36
CA THR A 65 7.77 -12.54 -50.64
C THR A 65 9.25 -12.72 -50.30
N PRO A 66 9.82 -13.94 -50.42
CA PRO A 66 11.26 -14.05 -50.53
C PRO A 66 11.60 -13.48 -51.91
N SER A 67 12.12 -12.25 -51.93
CA SER A 67 12.74 -11.70 -53.14
C SER A 67 14.03 -12.45 -53.41
N ASP A 68 13.90 -13.63 -54.03
CA ASP A 68 14.96 -14.31 -54.77
C ASP A 68 14.96 -13.71 -56.18
N THR A 69 15.90 -12.80 -56.45
CA THR A 69 16.27 -12.42 -57.82
C THR A 69 17.72 -12.83 -58.04
N PRO A 70 17.95 -13.97 -58.71
CA PRO A 70 19.20 -14.25 -59.38
C PRO A 70 19.39 -13.32 -60.60
N GLN A 71 20.53 -12.63 -60.63
CA GLN A 71 21.37 -12.29 -61.78
C GLN A 71 20.74 -12.19 -63.19
N GLU A 72 20.79 -10.98 -63.80
CA GLU A 72 21.53 -10.69 -65.06
C GLU A 72 21.75 -9.16 -65.19
#